data_AF-A0A6J4J6Z8-F1
#
_entry.id   AF-A0A6J4J6Z8-F1
#
_cell.length_a   1.000
_cell.length_b   1.000
_cell.length_c   1.000
_cell.angle_alpha   90.00
_cell.angle_beta   90.00
_cell.angle_gamma   90.00
#
_symmetry.space_group_name_H-M   'P 1'
#
loop_
_entity.id
_entity.type
_entity.pdbx_description
1 polymer ?
#
loop_
_entity_poly.entity_id
_entity_poly.type
_entity_poly.pdbx_seq_one_letter_code
_entity_poly.pdbx_strand_id
1 'polypeptide(L)'
;MFRLTSKTNLGLLLISALIAAPVAAHTVKVSGEVAATFHLEPGHNPKAGQRSQAWFALTRRGGAKIPLSQCNCRLAVYPEPHKEGSAPLMRPTLKAISAEQYQGIPGADIVFPRAGTYKLELTGTAKNGANFRPFSLSYTVNVGS
;
A
#
# COMPACT_ATOMS: atom_id res chain seq x y z
N MET A 1 71.30 -25.97 -6.53
CA MET A 1 70.02 -26.51 -6.04
C MET A 1 69.23 -25.39 -5.39
N PHE A 2 68.27 -24.80 -6.11
CA PHE A 2 67.26 -23.92 -5.52
C PHE A 2 65.90 -24.36 -6.06
N ARG A 3 65.11 -24.99 -5.19
CA ARG A 3 63.72 -25.39 -5.46
C ARG A 3 62.86 -24.13 -5.30
N LEU A 4 62.34 -23.59 -6.41
CA LEU A 4 61.17 -22.69 -6.33
C LEU A 4 59.91 -23.55 -6.25
N THR A 5 59.21 -23.43 -5.13
CA THR A 5 57.95 -24.11 -4.87
C THR A 5 56.81 -23.26 -5.43
N SER A 6 55.99 -23.88 -6.28
CA SER A 6 54.72 -23.34 -6.76
C SER A 6 53.73 -23.21 -5.60
N LYS A 7 53.18 -22.02 -5.40
CA LYS A 7 51.94 -21.81 -4.65
C LYS A 7 51.12 -20.72 -5.35
N THR A 8 50.47 -21.08 -6.46
CA THR A 8 49.40 -20.27 -7.03
C THR A 8 48.19 -20.35 -6.10
N ASN A 9 48.04 -19.32 -5.25
CA ASN A 9 46.83 -19.12 -4.46
C ASN A 9 45.67 -18.80 -5.41
N LEU A 10 44.86 -19.80 -5.71
CA LEU A 10 43.59 -19.65 -6.43
C LEU A 10 42.59 -19.00 -5.46
N GLY A 11 42.59 -17.67 -5.40
CA GLY A 11 41.63 -16.89 -4.62
C GLY A 11 40.23 -17.07 -5.21
N LEU A 12 39.37 -17.83 -4.53
CA LEU A 12 37.97 -18.02 -4.89
C LEU A 12 37.19 -16.76 -4.50
N LEU A 13 36.95 -15.86 -5.46
CA LEU A 13 36.03 -14.73 -5.31
C LEU A 13 34.58 -15.26 -5.25
N LEU A 14 34.08 -15.50 -4.03
CA LEU A 14 32.66 -15.74 -3.78
C LEU A 14 31.89 -14.42 -3.95
N ILE A 15 31.38 -14.19 -5.15
CA ILE A 15 30.44 -13.09 -5.43
C ILE A 15 29.07 -13.52 -4.86
N SER A 16 28.77 -13.13 -3.62
CA SER A 16 27.44 -13.27 -3.05
C SER A 16 26.49 -12.29 -3.74
N ALA A 17 25.77 -12.76 -4.77
CA ALA A 17 24.67 -12.03 -5.35
C ALA A 17 23.51 -11.97 -4.34
N LEU A 18 23.36 -10.83 -3.66
CA LEU A 18 22.15 -10.51 -2.90
C LEU A 18 20.99 -10.33 -3.87
N ILE A 19 20.22 -11.40 -4.08
CA ILE A 19 18.95 -11.32 -4.80
C ILE A 19 17.95 -10.62 -3.87
N ALA A 20 17.79 -9.31 -4.03
CA ALA A 20 16.70 -8.58 -3.38
C ALA A 20 15.38 -9.08 -4.00
N ALA A 21 14.62 -9.88 -3.25
CA ALA A 21 13.29 -10.30 -3.67
C ALA A 21 12.39 -9.06 -3.79
N PRO A 22 11.59 -8.92 -4.87
CA PRO A 22 10.64 -7.84 -4.96
C PRO A 22 9.61 -8.00 -3.84
N VAL A 23 9.62 -7.08 -2.86
CA VAL A 23 8.45 -6.89 -2.00
C VAL A 23 7.34 -6.39 -2.92
N ALA A 24 6.37 -7.25 -3.22
CA ALA A 24 5.16 -6.86 -3.93
C ALA A 24 4.34 -5.96 -3.01
N ALA A 25 4.66 -4.67 -3.04
CA ALA A 25 4.06 -3.60 -2.28
C ALA A 25 2.67 -3.20 -2.83
N HIS A 26 1.94 -4.10 -3.48
CA HIS A 26 0.63 -3.78 -4.04
C HIS A 26 -0.36 -4.86 -3.68
N THR A 27 -1.32 -4.53 -2.84
CA THR A 27 -2.44 -5.44 -2.52
C THR A 27 -3.63 -5.07 -3.38
N VAL A 28 -4.05 -5.98 -4.26
CA VAL A 28 -5.26 -5.80 -5.05
C VAL A 28 -6.45 -6.45 -4.35
N LYS A 29 -7.55 -5.71 -4.19
CA LYS A 29 -8.83 -6.24 -3.71
C LYS A 29 -9.97 -5.82 -4.63
N VAL A 30 -11.03 -6.63 -4.65
CA VAL A 30 -12.21 -6.44 -5.51
C VAL A 30 -13.47 -6.43 -4.65
N SER A 31 -14.38 -5.51 -4.94
CA SER A 31 -15.70 -5.40 -4.33
C SER A 31 -16.72 -5.08 -5.42
N GLY A 32 -17.52 -6.09 -5.78
CA GLY A 32 -18.46 -6.01 -6.90
C GLY A 32 -17.76 -5.77 -8.24
N GLU A 33 -17.93 -4.58 -8.81
CA GLU A 33 -17.31 -4.19 -10.08
C GLU A 33 -16.09 -3.28 -9.91
N VAL A 34 -15.73 -2.91 -8.67
CA VAL A 34 -14.60 -2.03 -8.38
C VAL A 34 -13.43 -2.86 -7.86
N ALA A 35 -12.26 -2.69 -8.47
CA ALA A 35 -10.99 -3.19 -7.98
C ALA A 35 -10.14 -2.02 -7.49
N ALA A 36 -9.27 -2.28 -6.52
CA ALA A 36 -8.34 -1.30 -5.99
C ALA A 36 -6.98 -1.91 -5.77
N THR A 37 -5.98 -1.34 -6.43
CA THR A 37 -4.58 -1.53 -6.06
C THR A 37 -4.27 -0.60 -4.91
N PHE A 38 -3.93 -1.16 -3.75
CA PHE A 38 -3.54 -0.41 -2.56
C PHE A 38 -2.03 -0.43 -2.41
N HIS A 39 -1.48 0.75 -2.10
CA HIS A 39 -0.11 0.88 -1.63
C HIS A 39 -0.04 1.75 -0.37
N LEU A 40 0.95 1.50 0.47
CA LEU A 40 1.29 2.31 1.64
C LEU A 40 2.78 2.65 1.67
N GLU A 41 3.11 3.94 1.63
CA GLU A 41 4.49 4.42 1.67
C GLU A 41 4.94 4.79 3.09
N PRO A 42 6.24 4.62 3.43
CA PRO A 42 7.27 4.00 2.60
C PRO A 42 7.20 2.46 2.60
N GLY A 43 7.18 1.84 1.41
CA GLY A 43 7.47 0.42 1.20
C GLY A 43 6.65 -0.59 2.03
N HIS A 44 5.37 -0.29 2.29
CA HIS A 44 4.46 -1.10 3.12
C HIS A 44 4.92 -1.33 4.56
N ASN A 45 5.87 -0.52 5.05
CA ASN A 45 6.42 -0.63 6.39
C ASN A 45 6.23 0.69 7.16
N PRO A 46 4.98 1.09 7.43
CA PRO A 46 4.69 2.30 8.19
C PRO A 46 5.26 2.19 9.61
N LYS A 47 5.73 3.31 10.14
CA LYS A 47 6.23 3.42 11.51
C LYS A 47 5.36 4.33 12.35
N ALA A 48 5.20 3.97 13.61
CA ALA A 48 4.45 4.74 14.57
C ALA A 48 5.03 6.17 14.71
N GLY A 49 4.17 7.17 14.77
CA GLY A 49 4.55 8.58 14.86
C GLY A 49 5.16 9.15 13.58
N GLN A 50 5.38 8.34 12.54
CA GLN A 50 5.87 8.80 11.24
C GLN A 50 4.73 8.93 10.23
N ARG A 51 4.91 9.84 9.28
CA ARG A 51 3.98 10.03 8.18
C ARG A 51 4.12 8.88 7.19
N SER A 52 2.99 8.26 6.88
CA SER A 52 2.82 7.31 5.79
C SER A 52 1.80 7.82 4.79
N GLN A 53 1.97 7.49 3.51
CA GLN A 53 1.00 7.85 2.47
C GLN A 53 0.31 6.58 1.95
N ALA A 54 -0.99 6.47 2.19
CA ALA A 54 -1.83 5.43 1.62
C ALA A 54 -2.41 5.93 0.29
N TRP A 55 -2.40 5.11 -0.75
CA TRP A 55 -3.08 5.42 -2.00
C TRP A 55 -3.76 4.21 -2.61
N PHE A 56 -4.80 4.48 -3.40
CA PHE A 56 -5.71 3.46 -3.92
C PHE A 56 -5.97 3.71 -5.41
N ALA A 57 -5.35 2.95 -6.31
CA ALA A 57 -5.68 3.03 -7.72
C ALA A 57 -6.94 2.20 -8.02
N LEU A 58 -8.05 2.90 -8.23
CA LEU A 58 -9.35 2.30 -8.45
C LEU A 58 -9.60 2.04 -9.95
N THR A 59 -10.16 0.87 -10.25
CA THR A 59 -10.63 0.51 -11.59
C THR A 59 -12.00 -0.14 -11.53
N ARG A 60 -12.77 -0.01 -12.61
CA ARG A 60 -13.98 -0.80 -12.86
C ARG A 60 -13.61 -2.11 -13.56
N ARG A 61 -14.56 -3.05 -13.58
CA ARG A 61 -14.53 -4.20 -14.49
C ARG A 61 -14.20 -3.72 -15.91
N GLY A 62 -13.24 -4.39 -16.56
CA GLY A 62 -12.70 -3.97 -17.86
C GLY A 62 -11.52 -3.00 -17.77
N GLY A 63 -11.08 -2.62 -16.57
CA GLY A 63 -9.85 -1.85 -16.34
C GLY A 63 -9.99 -0.33 -16.42
N ALA A 64 -11.20 0.20 -16.65
CA ALA A 64 -11.44 1.63 -16.70
C ALA A 64 -11.14 2.29 -15.34
N LYS A 65 -10.30 3.33 -15.31
CA LYS A 65 -9.88 4.00 -14.07
C LYS A 65 -11.04 4.77 -13.43
N ILE A 66 -11.07 4.80 -12.09
CA ILE A 66 -11.98 5.64 -11.30
C ILE A 66 -11.15 6.68 -10.55
N PRO A 67 -11.02 7.92 -11.05
CA PRO A 67 -10.33 8.98 -10.32
C PRO A 67 -11.13 9.44 -9.09
N LEU A 68 -10.46 10.05 -8.11
CA LEU A 68 -11.13 10.60 -6.92
C LEU A 68 -12.18 11.66 -7.27
N SER A 69 -11.99 12.38 -8.38
CA SER A 69 -12.97 13.35 -8.88
C SER A 69 -14.34 12.71 -9.20
N GLN A 70 -14.39 11.39 -9.44
CA GLN A 70 -15.60 10.62 -9.73
C GLN A 70 -16.13 9.81 -8.54
N CYS A 71 -15.40 9.80 -7.42
CA CYS A 71 -15.75 9.01 -6.25
C CYS A 71 -16.06 9.87 -5.02
N ASN A 72 -17.17 9.58 -4.34
CA ASN A 72 -17.41 10.00 -2.96
C ASN A 72 -16.68 9.04 -2.00
N CYS A 73 -15.37 8.94 -2.17
CA CYS A 73 -14.56 7.99 -1.44
C CYS A 73 -14.32 8.49 0.00
N ARG A 74 -14.30 7.56 0.96
CA ARG A 74 -13.98 7.81 2.36
C ARG A 74 -13.02 6.75 2.86
N LEU A 75 -12.03 7.17 3.65
CA LEU A 75 -11.10 6.30 4.33
C LEU A 75 -11.36 6.34 5.83
N ALA A 76 -11.46 5.16 6.44
CA ALA A 76 -11.54 4.99 7.88
C ALA A 76 -10.39 4.07 8.35
N VAL A 77 -9.78 4.41 9.48
CA VAL A 77 -8.67 3.64 10.07
C VAL A 77 -9.09 3.15 11.44
N TYR A 78 -9.01 1.85 11.66
CA TYR A 78 -9.35 1.19 12.92
C TYR A 78 -8.11 0.48 13.47
N PRO A 79 -7.84 0.54 14.79
CA PRO A 79 -6.87 -0.36 15.41
C PRO A 79 -7.44 -1.78 15.44
N GLU A 80 -6.60 -2.80 15.40
CA GLU A 80 -7.01 -4.18 15.64
C GLU A 80 -6.48 -4.70 16.99
N PRO A 81 -7.29 -5.44 17.77
CA PRO A 81 -8.71 -5.72 17.52
C PRO A 81 -9.60 -4.50 17.77
N HIS A 82 -10.72 -4.41 17.05
CA HIS A 82 -11.82 -3.48 17.36
C HIS A 82 -13.16 -4.21 17.36
N LYS A 83 -14.15 -3.63 18.07
CA LYS A 83 -15.54 -4.11 18.00
C LYS A 83 -16.18 -3.62 16.71
N GLU A 84 -16.99 -4.45 16.07
CA GLU A 84 -17.81 -4.02 14.94
C GLU A 84 -18.73 -2.86 15.35
N GLY A 85 -18.89 -1.87 14.46
CA GLY A 85 -19.65 -0.65 14.74
C GLY A 85 -18.94 0.37 15.64
N SER A 86 -17.73 0.08 16.14
CA SER A 86 -16.93 1.09 16.85
C SER A 86 -16.55 2.25 15.92
N ALA A 87 -16.35 3.43 16.50
CA ALA A 87 -15.85 4.57 15.74
C ALA A 87 -14.40 4.32 15.27
N PRO A 88 -14.04 4.73 14.04
CA PRO A 88 -12.66 4.66 13.60
C PRO A 88 -11.79 5.58 14.44
N LEU A 89 -10.54 5.18 14.63
CA LEU A 89 -9.51 5.99 15.28
C LEU A 89 -9.27 7.29 14.52
N MET A 90 -9.31 7.25 13.20
CA MET A 90 -9.21 8.44 12.35
C MET A 90 -9.92 8.26 11.01
N ARG A 91 -10.24 9.39 10.38
CA ARG A 91 -10.82 9.47 9.03
C ARG A 91 -9.98 10.40 8.16
N PRO A 92 -8.85 9.92 7.63
CA PRO A 92 -7.96 10.74 6.81
C PRO A 92 -8.71 11.31 5.60
N THR A 93 -8.48 12.59 5.30
CA THR A 93 -9.09 13.22 4.12
C THR A 93 -8.38 12.72 2.86
N LEU A 94 -9.15 12.14 1.93
CA LEU A 94 -8.63 11.73 0.63
C LEU A 94 -8.42 12.95 -0.27
N LYS A 95 -7.27 13.01 -0.91
CA LYS A 95 -6.89 13.98 -1.94
C LYS A 95 -6.52 13.26 -3.22
N ALA A 96 -6.71 13.93 -4.35
CA ALA A 96 -6.28 13.41 -5.63
C ALA A 96 -4.76 13.55 -5.69
N ILE A 97 -4.05 12.44 -5.87
CA ILE A 97 -2.59 12.43 -6.00
C ILE A 97 -2.16 11.72 -7.29
N SER A 98 -0.89 11.84 -7.61
CA SER A 98 -0.22 11.01 -8.59
C SER A 98 0.91 10.23 -7.90
N ALA A 99 0.94 8.92 -8.12
CA ALA A 99 1.94 8.02 -7.57
C ALA A 99 2.21 6.90 -8.58
N GLU A 100 3.48 6.56 -8.78
CA GLU A 100 3.91 5.64 -9.85
C GLU A 100 3.31 6.04 -11.21
N GLN A 101 2.68 5.10 -11.92
CA GLN A 101 1.93 5.32 -13.18
C GLN A 101 0.50 5.87 -12.98
N TYR A 102 0.03 6.00 -11.74
CA TYR A 102 -1.34 6.37 -11.44
C TYR A 102 -1.50 7.88 -11.22
N GLN A 103 -2.62 8.44 -11.70
CA GLN A 103 -2.92 9.87 -11.62
C GLN A 103 -4.36 10.08 -11.15
N GLY A 104 -4.57 11.14 -10.35
CA GLY A 104 -5.88 11.50 -9.84
C GLY A 104 -6.50 10.46 -8.90
N ILE A 105 -5.67 9.57 -8.33
CA ILE A 105 -6.14 8.50 -7.45
C ILE A 105 -6.42 9.02 -6.04
N PRO A 106 -7.35 8.40 -5.29
CA PRO A 106 -7.49 8.63 -3.86
C PRO A 106 -6.18 8.35 -3.11
N GLY A 107 -5.65 9.36 -2.44
CA GLY A 107 -4.51 9.22 -1.53
C GLY A 107 -4.73 10.01 -0.24
N ALA A 108 -4.17 9.53 0.87
CA ALA A 108 -4.21 10.21 2.15
C ALA A 108 -2.93 9.99 2.93
N ASP A 109 -2.60 11.00 3.72
CA ASP A 109 -1.50 10.91 4.68
C ASP A 109 -2.02 10.44 6.03
N ILE A 110 -1.30 9.53 6.65
CA ILE A 110 -1.67 8.85 7.88
C ILE A 110 -0.47 8.89 8.82
N VAL A 111 -0.69 9.28 10.07
CA VAL A 111 0.29 9.11 11.15
C VAL A 111 -0.31 8.15 12.14
N PHE A 112 0.18 6.91 12.15
CA PHE A 112 -0.29 5.89 13.10
C PHE A 112 0.27 6.22 14.48
N PRO A 113 -0.56 6.33 15.54
CA PRO A 113 -0.09 6.84 16.83
C PRO A 113 0.81 5.85 17.58
N ARG A 114 0.65 4.54 17.33
CA ARG A 114 1.38 3.45 17.99
C ARG A 114 1.65 2.31 17.02
N ALA A 115 2.68 1.53 17.31
CA ALA A 115 2.92 0.25 16.63
C ALA A 115 1.75 -0.71 16.88
N GLY A 116 1.51 -1.61 15.93
CA GLY A 116 0.41 -2.56 15.99
C GLY A 116 -0.30 -2.74 14.65
N THR A 117 -1.38 -3.52 14.66
CA THR A 117 -2.16 -3.80 13.47
C THR A 117 -3.33 -2.83 13.35
N TYR A 118 -3.56 -2.35 12.13
CA TYR A 118 -4.67 -1.46 11.79
C TYR A 118 -5.41 -2.00 10.57
N LYS A 119 -6.72 -1.73 10.51
CA LYS A 119 -7.55 -1.91 9.33
C LYS A 119 -7.79 -0.56 8.67
N LEU A 120 -7.42 -0.46 7.40
CA LEU A 120 -7.79 0.65 6.52
C LEU A 120 -9.00 0.22 5.70
N GLU A 121 -10.13 0.87 5.93
CA GLU A 121 -11.37 0.64 5.20
C GLU A 121 -11.62 1.79 4.22
N LEU A 122 -11.53 1.48 2.93
CA LEU A 122 -11.92 2.37 1.84
C LEU A 122 -13.34 2.05 1.40
N THR A 123 -14.22 3.04 1.47
CA THR A 123 -15.60 2.96 0.95
C THR A 123 -15.80 4.03 -0.12
N GLY A 124 -16.74 3.80 -1.03
CA GLY A 124 -17.04 4.79 -2.05
C GLY A 124 -18.36 4.56 -2.76
N THR A 125 -18.95 5.67 -3.21
CA THR A 125 -20.08 5.70 -4.14
C THR A 125 -19.74 6.59 -5.33
N ALA A 126 -20.40 6.36 -6.46
CA ALA A 126 -20.25 7.20 -7.64
C ALA A 126 -20.75 8.63 -7.37
N LYS A 127 -20.01 9.63 -7.86
CA LYS A 127 -20.50 11.01 -8.01
C LYS A 127 -21.39 11.12 -9.25
N ASN A 128 -22.12 12.23 -9.37
CA ASN A 128 -22.94 12.52 -10.53
C ASN A 128 -22.12 12.41 -11.84
N GLY A 129 -22.63 11.64 -12.81
CA GLY A 129 -21.96 11.38 -14.09
C GLY A 129 -20.95 10.23 -14.08
N ALA A 130 -20.55 9.72 -12.92
CA ALA A 130 -19.84 8.46 -12.81
C ALA A 130 -20.83 7.30 -12.69
N ASN A 131 -20.43 6.13 -13.15
CA ASN A 131 -21.24 4.92 -13.04
C ASN A 131 -20.38 3.86 -12.39
N PHE A 132 -20.65 3.48 -11.15
CA PHE A 132 -20.18 2.26 -10.50
C PHE A 132 -21.00 2.03 -9.22
N ARG A 133 -21.19 0.77 -8.84
CA ARG A 133 -21.91 0.39 -7.61
C ARG A 133 -21.10 0.77 -6.36
N PRO A 134 -21.77 1.08 -5.24
CA PRO A 134 -21.11 1.26 -3.95
C PRO A 134 -20.16 0.10 -3.62
N PHE A 135 -19.02 0.41 -3.00
CA PHE A 135 -18.02 -0.59 -2.64
C PHE A 135 -17.48 -0.36 -1.22
N SER A 136 -16.95 -1.43 -0.63
CA SER A 136 -16.15 -1.42 0.59
C SER A 136 -14.98 -2.39 0.43
N LEU A 137 -13.78 -1.92 0.78
CA LEU A 137 -12.51 -2.65 0.66
C LEU A 137 -11.70 -2.40 1.93
N SER A 138 -11.30 -3.47 2.62
CA SER A 138 -10.51 -3.39 3.85
C SER A 138 -9.10 -3.94 3.67
N TYR A 139 -8.10 -3.29 4.23
CA TYR A 139 -6.68 -3.69 4.17
C TYR A 139 -6.09 -3.75 5.57
N THR A 140 -5.40 -4.85 5.89
CA THR A 140 -4.65 -4.99 7.13
C THR A 140 -3.27 -4.39 6.95
N VAL A 141 -2.88 -3.51 7.86
CA VAL A 141 -1.59 -2.82 7.88
C VAL A 141 -0.92 -3.09 9.21
N ASN A 142 0.32 -3.57 9.17
CA ASN A 142 1.14 -3.75 10.37
C ASN A 142 2.11 -2.57 10.48
N VAL A 143 2.04 -1.88 11.61
CA VAL A 143 2.83 -0.69 11.90
C VAL A 143 3.95 -1.05 12.87
N GLY A 144 5.17 -0.79 12.45
CA GLY A 144 6.37 -0.94 13.29
C GLY A 144 6.57 0.24 14.23
N SER A 145 7.50 0.08 15.16
CA SER A 145 8.05 1.18 15.99
C SER A 145 9.07 2.01 15.23
#